data_AF-A0A5K1FVL5-F1
#
_entry.id   AF-A0A5K1FVL5-F1
#
_cell.length_a   1.000
_cell.length_b   1.000
_cell.length_c   1.000
_cell.angle_alpha   90.00
_cell.angle_beta   90.00
_cell.angle_gamma   90.00
#
_symmetry.space_group_name_H-M   'P 1'
#
loop_
_entity.id
_entity.type
_entity.pdbx_description
1 polymer ?
#
loop_
_entity_poly.entity_id
_entity_poly.type
_entity_poly.pdbx_seq_one_letter_code
_entity_poly.pdbx_strand_id
1 'polypeptide(L)' 'INNTEDATSAGDLFGYPLVIKSKRLAYDGRGNAVAYKKEDLASA' A
#
# COMPACT_ATOMS: atom_id res chain seq x y z
N ILE A 1 0.86 3.13 -8.41
CA ILE A 1 -0.30 2.53 -7.73
C ILE A 1 -1.33 3.64 -7.60
N ASN A 2 -2.28 3.67 -8.52
CA ASN A 2 -3.36 4.66 -8.49
C ASN A 2 -4.72 4.03 -8.11
N ASN A 3 -4.76 2.70 -7.98
CA ASN A 3 -5.92 1.92 -7.61
C ASN A 3 -5.51 0.70 -6.74
N THR A 4 -6.50 -0.01 -6.20
CA THR A 4 -6.31 -1.20 -5.37
C THR A 4 -5.79 -2.41 -6.15
N GLU A 5 -6.07 -2.49 -7.46
CA GLU A 5 -5.60 -3.56 -8.34
C GLU A 5 -4.09 -3.50 -8.59
N ASP A 6 -3.54 -2.30 -8.81
CA ASP A 6 -2.10 -2.06 -8.90
C ASP A 6 -1.40 -2.46 -7.59
N ALA A 7 -2.02 -2.14 -6.44
CA ALA A 7 -1.47 -2.45 -5.13
C ALA A 7 -1.46 -3.96 -4.88
N THR A 8 -2.54 -4.63 -5.29
CA THR A 8 -2.67 -6.09 -5.22
C THR A 8 -1.64 -6.77 -6.11
N SER A 9 -1.48 -6.30 -7.34
CA SER A 9 -0.49 -6.84 -8.30
C SER A 9 0.94 -6.64 -7.79
N ALA A 10 1.21 -5.50 -7.13
CA ALA A 10 2.49 -5.27 -6.46
C ALA A 10 2.70 -6.22 -5.28
N GLY A 11 1.67 -6.47 -4.47
CA GLY A 11 1.71 -7.47 -3.40
C GLY A 11 1.97 -8.90 -3.91
N ASP A 12 1.35 -9.27 -5.04
CA ASP A 12 1.56 -10.59 -5.66
C ASP A 12 2.96 -10.71 -6.30
N LEU A 13 3.54 -9.61 -6.79
CA LEU A 13 4.87 -9.58 -7.42
C LEU A 13 6.03 -9.51 -6.42
N PHE A 14 5.91 -8.67 -5.38
CA PHE A 14 6.98 -8.38 -4.44
C PHE A 14 6.81 -9.08 -3.08
N GLY A 15 5.62 -9.60 -2.80
CA GLY A 15 5.27 -10.18 -1.51
C GLY A 15 4.88 -9.14 -0.45
N TYR A 16 4.39 -9.64 0.68
CA TYR A 16 4.01 -8.86 1.85
C TYR A 16 5.07 -8.99 2.96
N PRO A 17 5.23 -8.00 3.87
CA PRO A 17 4.44 -6.77 3.98
C PRO A 17 4.80 -5.70 2.93
N LEU A 18 3.78 -4.96 2.49
CA LEU A 18 3.91 -3.85 1.56
C LEU A 18 3.73 -2.52 2.29
N VAL A 19 4.63 -1.55 2.05
CA VAL A 19 4.47 -0.18 2.57
C VAL A 19 3.94 0.73 1.46
N ILE A 20 2.73 1.23 1.62
CA ILE A 20 2.09 2.16 0.71
C ILE A 20 2.38 3.58 1.20
N LYS A 21 2.91 4.42 0.31
CA LYS A 21 3.17 5.84 0.60
C LYS A 21 2.48 6.74 -0.40
N SER A 22 1.87 7.82 0.09
CA SER A 22 1.42 8.92 -0.75
C SER A 22 2.62 9.53 -1.47
N LYS A 23 2.50 9.70 -2.79
CA LYS A 23 3.57 10.28 -3.63
C LYS A 23 3.97 11.70 -3.20
N ARG A 24 3.05 12.44 -2.57
CA ARG A 24 3.24 13.82 -2.10
C ARG A 24 2.61 13.98 -0.72
N LEU A 25 3.15 14.89 0.08
CA LEU A 25 2.64 15.28 1.40
C LEU A 25 2.54 14.12 2.41
N ALA A 26 3.41 13.12 2.30
CA ALA A 26 3.62 12.13 3.36
C ALA A 26 4.61 12.68 4.40
N TYR A 27 4.22 12.69 5.66
CA TYR A 27 5.04 13.17 6.79
C TYR A 27 4.46 12.64 8.11
N ASP A 28 5.29 12.42 9.12
CA ASP A 28 4.89 12.03 10.49
C ASP A 28 3.82 10.92 10.57
N GLY A 29 3.93 9.91 9.69
CA GLY A 29 2.99 8.79 9.60
C GLY A 29 1.76 9.06 8.71
N ARG A 30 1.44 10.32 8.41
CA ARG A 30 0.41 10.67 7.43
C ARG A 30 0.82 10.23 6.03
N GLY A 31 -0.11 9.59 5.32
CA GLY A 31 0.13 9.11 3.97
C GLY A 31 1.09 7.92 3.91
N ASN A 32 1.34 7.24 5.03
CA ASN A 32 2.03 5.95 5.06
C ASN A 32 1.06 4.90 5.63
N ALA A 33 0.89 3.79 4.92
CA ALA A 33 0.12 2.64 5.38
C ALA A 33 0.93 1.36 5.16
N VAL A 34 0.82 0.41 6.09
CA VAL A 34 1.46 -0.90 5.95
C VAL A 34 0.37 -1.94 5.74
N ALA A 35 0.48 -2.71 4.67
CA ALA A 35 -0.39 -3.84 4.38
C ALA A 35 0.39 -5.13 4.65
N TYR A 36 -0.06 -5.93 5.60
CA TYR A 36 0.56 -7.21 5.95
C TYR A 36 0.02 -8.37 5.10
N LYS A 37 -1.16 -8.18 4.53
CA LYS A 37 -1.86 -9.13 3.67
C LYS A 37 -2.71 -8.39 2.64
N LYS A 38 -3.20 -9.13 1.66
CA LYS A 38 -3.98 -8.59 0.55
C LYS A 38 -5.25 -7.86 1.00
N GLU A 39 -5.91 -8.34 2.04
CA GLU A 39 -7.15 -7.75 2.55
C GLU A 39 -6.93 -6.35 3.17
N ASP A 40 -5.72 -6.06 3.65
CA ASP A 40 -5.40 -4.75 4.23
C ASP A 40 -5.39 -3.64 3.17
N LEU A 41 -5.21 -4.00 1.88
CA LEU A 41 -5.22 -3.07 0.74
C LEU A 41 -6.60 -2.47 0.46
N ALA A 42 -7.69 -3.13 0.89
CA ALA A 42 -9.05 -2.66 0.67
C ALA A 42 -9.54 -1.68 1.75
N SER A 43 -8.78 -1.55 2.85
CA SER A 43 -9.15 -0.73 4.01
C SER A 43 -8.36 0.60 4.09
N ALA A 44 -7.55 0.91 3.08
CA ALA A 44 -6.62 2.04 3.04
C ALA A 44 -7.09 3.19 2.13
#